data_AF-A0A1E5WK56-F1
#
_entry.id   AF-A0A1E5WK56-F1
#
_cell.length_a   1.000
_cell.length_b   1.000
_cell.length_c   1.000
_cell.angle_alpha   90.00
_cell.angle_beta   90.00
_cell.angle_gamma   90.00
#
_symmetry.space_group_name_H-M   'P 1'
#
loop_
_entity.id
_entity.type
_entity.pdbx_description
1 polymer ?
#
loop_
_entity_poly.entity_id
_entity_poly.type
_entity_poly.pdbx_seq_one_letter_code
_entity_poly.pdbx_strand_id
1 'polypeptide(L)' 'LTALPKQARRLKASILMYTVWNLCKERNRRTFKGKSAQPQQAVVFIKEKMALRRQACGCLVIP' A
#
# COMPACT_ATOMS: atom_id res chain seq x y z
N LEU A 1 -19.23 -12.75 -15.37
CA LEU A 1 -18.37 -11.55 -15.26
C LEU A 1 -17.66 -11.36 -16.60
N THR A 2 -18.28 -10.61 -17.50
CA THR A 2 -17.81 -10.41 -18.88
C THR A 2 -16.43 -9.77 -18.89
N ALA A 3 -15.51 -10.33 -19.68
CA ALA A 3 -14.14 -9.85 -19.76
C ALA A 3 -14.13 -8.43 -20.36
N LEU A 4 -13.83 -7.43 -19.53
CA LEU A 4 -13.65 -6.05 -19.95
C LEU A 4 -12.69 -5.97 -21.15
N PRO A 5 -12.88 -5.02 -22.09
CA PRO A 5 -11.93 -4.80 -23.19
C PRO A 5 -10.50 -4.64 -22.65
N LYS A 6 -9.50 -5.17 -23.37
CA LYS A 6 -8.09 -5.19 -22.92
C LYS A 6 -7.60 -3.79 -22.51
N GLN A 7 -8.02 -2.75 -23.24
CA GLN A 7 -7.67 -1.36 -22.94
C GLN A 7 -8.30 -0.87 -21.64
N ALA A 8 -9.58 -1.17 -21.39
CA ALA A 8 -10.27 -0.81 -20.14
C ALA A 8 -9.63 -1.47 -18.91
N ARG A 9 -9.18 -2.73 -19.03
CA ARG A 9 -8.42 -3.42 -17.97
C ARG A 9 -7.09 -2.74 -17.67
N ARG A 10 -6.34 -2.35 -18.70
CA ARG A 10 -5.06 -1.63 -18.54
C ARG A 10 -5.27 -0.26 -17.89
N LEU A 11 -6.27 0.50 -18.34
CA LEU A 11 -6.59 1.80 -17.75
C LEU A 11 -6.97 1.65 -16.26
N LYS A 12 -7.85 0.69 -15.94
CA LYS A 12 -8.23 0.40 -14.55
C LYS A 12 -7.00 0.04 -13.70
N ALA A 13 -6.11 -0.82 -14.22
CA ALA A 13 -4.89 -1.19 -13.52
C ALA A 13 -3.98 0.02 -13.28
N SER A 14 -3.76 0.86 -14.30
CA SER A 14 -2.96 2.09 -14.18
C SER A 14 -3.52 3.06 -13.14
N ILE A 15 -4.84 3.26 -13.14
CA ILE A 15 -5.52 4.11 -12.15
C ILE A 15 -5.31 3.53 -10.75
N LEU A 16 -5.58 2.24 -10.54
CA LEU A 16 -5.40 1.59 -9.24
C LEU A 16 -3.95 1.66 -8.75
N MET A 17 -2.98 1.42 -9.62
CA MET A 17 -1.56 1.53 -9.28
C MET A 17 -1.20 2.96 -8.88
N TYR A 18 -1.63 3.95 -9.66
CA TYR A 18 -1.39 5.36 -9.36
C TYR A 18 -2.04 5.79 -8.04
N THR A 19 -3.29 5.37 -7.79
CA THR A 19 -4.00 5.64 -6.54
C THR A 19 -3.31 5.01 -5.34
N VAL A 20 -2.93 3.74 -5.42
CA VAL A 20 -2.22 3.04 -4.33
C VAL A 20 -0.86 3.68 -4.07
N TRP A 21 -0.12 4.00 -5.13
CA TRP A 21 1.15 4.71 -5.03
C TRP A 21 0.99 6.06 -4.33
N ASN A 22 0.06 6.89 -4.79
CA ASN A 22 -0.18 8.20 -4.25
C ASN A 22 -0.63 8.14 -2.77
N LEU A 23 -1.49 7.19 -2.41
CA LEU A 23 -1.93 6.98 -1.03
C LEU A 23 -0.77 6.57 -0.11
N CYS A 24 0.09 5.66 -0.57
CA CYS A 24 1.27 5.25 0.18
C CYS A 24 2.28 6.41 0.32
N LYS A 25 2.51 7.18 -0.75
CA LYS A 25 3.36 8.38 -0.74
C LYS A 25 2.82 9.46 0.19
N GLU A 26 1.52 9.71 0.18
CA GLU A 26 0.88 10.71 1.03
C GLU A 26 0.84 10.28 2.49
N ARG A 27 0.61 9.00 2.79
CA ARG A 27 0.78 8.45 4.15
C ARG A 27 2.22 8.62 4.63
N ASN A 28 3.19 8.25 3.80
CA ASN A 28 4.60 8.48 4.10
C ASN A 28 4.83 9.97 4.36
N ARG A 29 4.40 10.84 3.45
CA ARG A 29 4.53 12.29 3.60
C ARG A 29 3.89 12.79 4.89
N ARG A 30 2.69 12.36 5.28
CA ARG A 30 2.03 12.81 6.53
C ARG A 30 2.74 12.29 7.79
N THR A 31 3.20 11.05 7.77
CA THR A 31 4.00 10.47 8.86
C THR A 31 5.36 11.17 9.00
N PHE A 32 5.99 11.58 7.88
CA PHE A 32 7.36 12.13 7.84
C PHE A 32 7.45 13.67 7.71
N LYS A 33 6.40 14.39 7.27
CA LYS A 33 6.38 15.88 7.25
C LYS A 33 5.92 16.48 8.58
N GLY A 34 5.30 15.71 9.48
CA GLY A 34 4.92 16.18 10.82
C GLY A 34 5.96 15.88 11.90
N LYS A 35 6.82 14.89 11.68
CA LYS A 35 7.98 14.54 12.50
C LYS A 35 9.03 13.99 11.55
N SER A 36 10.28 14.42 11.67
CA SER A 36 11.41 13.67 11.13
C SER A 36 11.42 12.33 11.85
N ALA A 37 10.60 11.38 11.37
CA ALA A 37 10.43 10.12 12.05
C ALA A 37 11.74 9.36 11.86
N GLN A 38 12.45 9.18 12.97
CA GLN A 38 13.74 8.50 12.99
C GLN A 38 13.56 7.13 12.32
N PRO A 39 14.55 6.62 11.56
CA PRO A 39 14.45 5.32 10.88
C PRO A 39 13.85 4.19 11.73
N GLN A 40 14.03 4.17 13.05
CA GLN A 40 13.36 3.21 13.93
C GLN A 40 11.82 3.33 13.92
N GLN A 41 11.27 4.55 13.93
CA GLN A 41 9.82 4.79 13.85
C GLN A 41 9.25 4.35 12.51
N ALA A 42 9.99 4.54 11.41
CA ALA A 42 9.63 4.02 10.09
C ALA A 42 9.47 2.49 10.12
N VAL A 43 10.40 1.78 10.75
CA VAL A 43 10.37 0.32 10.89
C VAL A 43 9.18 -0.13 11.74
N VAL A 44 8.84 0.58 12.81
CA VAL A 44 7.65 0.29 13.63
C VAL A 44 6.37 0.42 12.81
N PHE A 45 6.22 1.50 12.04
CA PHE A 45 5.04 1.67 11.16
C PHE A 45 4.95 0.59 10.08
N ILE A 46 6.09 0.13 9.55
CA ILE A 46 6.13 -1.00 8.61
C ILE A 46 5.65 -2.29 9.28
N LYS A 47 6.12 -2.57 10.50
CA LYS A 47 5.69 -3.74 11.28
C LYS A 47 4.19 -3.71 11.57
N GLU A 48 3.64 -2.58 11.99
CA GLU A 48 2.18 -2.43 12.23
C GLU A 48 1.37 -2.66 10.96
N LYS A 49 1.83 -2.14 9.80
CA LYS A 49 1.19 -2.41 8.51
C LYS A 49 1.24 -3.90 8.13
N MET A 50 2.36 -4.57 8.39
CA MET A 50 2.48 -6.01 8.15
C MET A 50 1.57 -6.82 9.07
N ALA A 51 1.43 -6.40 10.34
CA ALA A 51 0.51 -7.02 11.29
C ALA A 51 -0.96 -6.85 10.85
N LEU A 52 -1.36 -5.65 10.44
CA LEU A 52 -2.71 -5.40 9.90
C LEU A 52 -3.01 -6.25 8.67
N ARG A 53 -2.04 -6.44 7.77
CA ARG A 53 -2.18 -7.32 6.61
C ARG A 53 -2.31 -8.78 7.02
N ARG A 54 -1.50 -9.26 7.96
CA ARG A 54 -1.62 -10.62 8.51
C ARG A 54 -2.98 -10.85 9.15
N GLN A 55 -3.52 -9.86 9.85
CA GLN A 55 -4.83 -9.95 10.50
C GLN A 55 -5.97 -9.94 9.47
N ALA A 56 -5.88 -9.11 8.44
CA ALA A 56 -6.95 -8.97 7.44
C ALA A 56 -6.98 -10.10 6.40
N CYS A 57 -5.82 -10.64 6.02
CA CYS A 57 -5.71 -11.65 4.95
C CYS A 57 -5.47 -13.07 5.46
N GLY A 58 -5.33 -13.27 6.77
CA GLY A 58 -4.67 -14.47 7.30
C GLY A 58 -3.17 -14.45 6.99
N CYS A 59 -2.39 -15.31 7.67
CA CYS A 59 -0.94 -15.35 7.47
C CYS A 59 -0.63 -15.76 6.01
N LEU A 60 -0.16 -14.83 5.18
CA LEU A 60 0.43 -15.17 3.89
C LEU A 60 1.85 -15.69 4.19
N VAL A 61 1.95 -16.99 4.46
CA VAL A 61 3.22 -17.71 4.51
C VAL A 61 3.70 -17.81 3.06
N ILE A 62 4.63 -16.93 2.68
CA ILE A 62 5.39 -17.13 1.44
C ILE A 62 6.48 -18.13 1.81
N PRO A 63 6.51 -19.33 1.19
CA PRO A 63 7.52 -20.35 1.46
C PRO A 63 8.93 -19.90 1.04
#